data_AF-A0A2V8D059-F1
#
_entry.id   AF-A0A2V8D059-F1
#
_cell.length_a   1.000
_cell.length_b   1.000
_cell.length_c   1.000
_cell.angle_alpha   90.00
_cell.angle_beta   90.00
_cell.angle_gamma   90.00
#
_symmetry.space_group_name_H-M   'P 1'
#
loop_
_entity.id
_entity.type
_entity.pdbx_description
1 polymer ?
#
loop_
_entity_poly.entity_id
_entity_poly.type
_entity_poly.pdbx_seq_one_letter_code
_entity_poly.pdbx_strand_id
1 'polypeptide(L)'
;MSKPVRILMYSQDSYGLGHLRRATNFANALVNERSNLSILLVVDSPVAPFFDLQPHIDFVKLPTVVKVGAGVFRPGSLLTSYGLVKAMRSTV
;
A
#
# COMPACT_ATOMS: atom_id res chain seq x y z
N MET A 1 -22.66 -9.28 18.94
CA MET A 1 -22.19 -8.98 17.57
C MET A 1 -21.00 -9.86 17.25
N SER A 2 -20.94 -10.46 16.07
CA SER A 2 -19.75 -11.21 15.62
C SER A 2 -18.60 -10.25 15.34
N LYS A 3 -17.37 -10.71 15.58
CA LYS A 3 -16.16 -9.88 15.38
C LYS A 3 -15.99 -9.57 13.88
N PRO A 4 -15.65 -8.33 13.49
CA PRO A 4 -15.40 -8.00 12.09
C PRO A 4 -14.20 -8.77 11.54
N VAL A 5 -14.32 -9.18 10.28
CA VAL A 5 -13.22 -9.80 9.51
C VAL A 5 -12.21 -8.71 9.18
N ARG A 6 -10.92 -8.99 9.40
CA ARG A 6 -9.83 -8.02 9.20
C ARG A 6 -8.84 -8.59 8.19
N ILE A 7 -8.62 -7.86 7.10
CA ILE A 7 -7.72 -8.27 6.02
C ILE A 7 -6.60 -7.25 5.90
N LEU A 8 -5.36 -7.73 5.79
CA LEU A 8 -4.21 -6.93 5.39
C LEU A 8 -3.90 -7.23 3.92
N MET A 9 -3.78 -6.20 3.11
CA MET A 9 -3.37 -6.32 1.71
C MET A 9 -2.09 -5.54 1.49
N TYR A 10 -1.07 -6.16 0.90
CA TYR A 10 0.18 -5.49 0.55
C TYR A 10 0.25 -5.25 -0.95
N SER A 11 0.48 -4.00 -1.35
CA SER A 11 0.69 -3.63 -2.75
C SER A 11 1.99 -2.86 -2.89
N GLN A 12 3.00 -3.54 -3.44
CA GLN A 12 4.21 -2.87 -3.89
C GLN A 12 3.96 -2.26 -5.27
N ASP A 13 4.13 -0.95 -5.37
CA ASP A 13 4.05 -0.25 -6.64
C ASP A 13 5.02 0.93 -6.57
N SER A 14 6.11 0.87 -7.33
CA SER A 14 7.12 1.93 -7.38
C SER A 14 6.51 3.23 -7.96
N TYR A 15 6.83 3.59 -9.20
CA TYR A 15 6.05 4.61 -9.93
C TYR A 15 4.80 4.00 -10.59
N GLY A 16 4.65 2.68 -10.57
CA GLY A 16 3.55 1.97 -11.19
C GLY A 16 2.22 2.27 -10.51
N LEU A 17 1.15 2.35 -11.30
CA LEU A 17 -0.23 2.49 -10.81
C LEU A 17 -1.01 1.18 -10.88
N GLY A 18 -0.44 0.15 -11.53
CA GLY A 18 -1.16 -1.04 -11.92
C GLY A 18 -1.48 -2.01 -10.78
N HIS A 19 -0.58 -2.19 -9.81
CA HIS A 19 -0.84 -3.05 -8.66
C HIS A 19 -1.74 -2.34 -7.64
N LEU A 20 -1.48 -1.07 -7.35
CA LEU A 20 -2.24 -0.23 -6.45
C LEU A 20 -3.67 -0.07 -6.94
N ARG A 21 -3.89 0.27 -8.22
CA ARG A 21 -5.24 0.35 -8.79
C ARG A 21 -6.00 -0.98 -8.69
N ARG A 22 -5.33 -2.11 -8.94
CA ARG A 22 -5.96 -3.43 -8.80
C ARG A 22 -6.27 -3.75 -7.34
N ALA A 23 -5.36 -3.44 -6.42
CA ALA A 23 -5.52 -3.66 -4.99
C ALA A 23 -6.69 -2.82 -4.42
N THR A 24 -6.78 -1.54 -4.77
CA THR A 24 -7.87 -0.67 -4.32
C THR A 24 -9.21 -1.09 -4.94
N ASN A 25 -9.25 -1.43 -6.22
CA ASN A 25 -10.48 -1.94 -6.87
C ASN A 25 -10.98 -3.22 -6.19
N PHE A 26 -10.08 -4.15 -5.89
CA PHE A 26 -10.43 -5.40 -5.20
C PHE A 26 -10.88 -5.15 -3.76
N ALA A 27 -10.19 -4.29 -3.02
CA ALA A 27 -10.54 -3.93 -1.65
C ALA A 27 -11.94 -3.26 -1.59
N ASN A 28 -12.20 -2.29 -2.47
CA ASN A 28 -13.48 -1.62 -2.59
C ASN A 28 -14.62 -2.60 -2.91
N ALA A 29 -14.40 -3.53 -3.83
CA ALA A 29 -15.39 -4.57 -4.14
C ALA A 29 -15.68 -5.47 -2.93
N LEU A 30 -14.65 -5.86 -2.17
CA LEU A 30 -14.80 -6.73 -1.00
C LEU A 30 -15.65 -6.12 0.11
N VAL A 31 -15.38 -4.86 0.48
CA VAL A 31 -16.12 -4.20 1.57
C VAL A 31 -17.56 -3.87 1.16
N ASN A 32 -17.81 -3.65 -0.13
CA ASN A 32 -19.16 -3.48 -0.67
C ASN A 32 -19.96 -4.80 -0.64
N GLU A 33 -19.32 -5.95 -0.87
CA GLU A 33 -19.98 -7.25 -0.77
C GLU A 33 -20.22 -7.67 0.69
N ARG A 34 -19.31 -7.31 1.60
CA ARG A 34 -19.33 -7.75 3.00
C ARG A 34 -19.20 -6.58 3.96
N SER A 35 -20.32 -6.16 4.54
CA SER A 35 -20.39 -5.01 5.46
C SER A 35 -19.66 -5.22 6.79
N ASN A 36 -19.40 -6.46 7.22
CA ASN A 36 -18.67 -6.78 8.46
C ASN A 36 -17.17 -7.06 8.21
N LEU A 37 -16.54 -6.24 7.37
CA LEU A 37 -15.17 -6.41 6.92
C LEU A 37 -14.41 -5.08 7.00
N SER A 38 -13.14 -5.13 7.42
CA SER A 38 -12.21 -4.00 7.35
C SER A 38 -10.92 -4.42 6.65
N ILE A 39 -10.38 -3.52 5.83
CA ILE A 39 -9.15 -3.76 5.07
C ILE A 39 -8.11 -2.70 5.44
N LEU A 40 -6.90 -3.16 5.71
CA LEU A 40 -5.72 -2.30 5.81
C LEU A 40 -4.81 -2.55 4.60
N LEU A 41 -4.58 -1.51 3.81
CA LEU A 41 -3.66 -1.55 2.67
C LEU A 41 -2.27 -1.10 3.11
N VAL A 42 -1.24 -1.91 2.89
CA VAL A 42 0.16 -1.51 3.06
C VAL A 42 0.73 -1.21 1.69
N VAL A 43 1.14 0.03 1.47
CA VAL A 43 1.48 0.56 0.14
C VAL A 43 2.77 1.35 0.16
N ASP A 44 3.58 1.24 -0.90
CA ASP A 44 4.81 2.03 -1.06
C ASP A 44 4.77 3.02 -2.23
N SER A 45 3.66 3.11 -2.95
CA SER A 45 3.45 4.11 -4.01
C SER A 45 3.19 5.50 -3.45
N PRO A 46 3.82 6.58 -3.96
CA PRO A 46 3.61 7.94 -3.47
C PRO A 46 2.21 8.47 -3.75
N VAL A 47 1.49 7.87 -4.69
CA VAL A 47 0.15 8.35 -5.09
C VAL A 47 -1.00 7.63 -4.39
N ALA A 48 -0.72 6.67 -3.51
CA ALA A 48 -1.75 5.93 -2.77
C ALA A 48 -2.81 6.81 -2.09
N PRO A 49 -2.46 7.96 -1.48
CA PRO A 49 -3.46 8.84 -0.86
C PRO A 49 -4.50 9.44 -1.83
N PHE A 50 -4.27 9.37 -3.15
CA PHE A 50 -5.17 9.92 -4.16
C PHE A 50 -6.14 8.90 -4.75
N PHE A 51 -6.13 7.65 -4.27
CA PHE A 51 -7.08 6.63 -4.72
C PHE A 51 -8.36 6.69 -3.88
N ASP A 52 -9.50 6.57 -4.54
CA ASP A 52 -10.80 6.52 -3.87
C ASP A 52 -10.97 5.20 -3.12
N LEU A 53 -11.17 5.29 -1.81
CA LEU A 53 -11.41 4.16 -0.92
C LEU A 53 -12.81 4.21 -0.35
N GLN A 54 -13.47 3.06 -0.34
CA GLN A 54 -14.76 2.88 0.34
C GLN A 54 -14.58 2.90 1.87
N PRO A 55 -15.66 3.13 2.64
CA PRO A 55 -15.63 2.99 4.09
C PRO A 55 -15.06 1.64 4.54
N HIS A 56 -14.41 1.64 5.71
CA HIS A 56 -13.75 0.48 6.32
C HIS A 56 -12.45 0.03 5.65
N ILE A 57 -11.92 0.85 4.73
CA ILE A 57 -10.59 0.67 4.16
C ILE A 57 -9.71 1.84 4.60
N ASP A 58 -8.50 1.53 5.04
CA ASP A 58 -7.45 2.52 5.33
C ASP A 58 -6.10 2.03 4.80
N PHE A 59 -5.06 2.86 4.82
CA PHE A 59 -3.73 2.47 4.40
C PHE A 59 -2.60 2.90 5.33
N VAL A 60 -1.59 2.04 5.43
CA VAL A 60 -0.26 2.38 5.92
C VAL A 60 0.64 2.66 4.73
N LYS A 61 1.10 3.91 4.65
CA LYS A 61 2.05 4.35 3.62
C LYS A 61 3.47 4.12 4.09
N LEU A 62 4.17 3.20 3.42
CA LEU A 62 5.59 2.99 3.58
C LEU A 62 6.41 4.04 2.81
N PRO A 63 7.63 4.38 3.25
CA PRO A 63 8.53 5.21 2.46
C PRO A 63 8.75 4.62 1.05
N THR A 64 8.57 5.46 0.04
CA THR A 64 8.62 5.06 -1.37
C THR A 64 10.01 4.57 -1.78
N VAL A 65 10.07 3.47 -2.53
CA VAL A 65 11.26 2.99 -3.22
C VAL A 65 10.98 2.92 -4.72
N VAL A 66 11.87 3.51 -5.51
CA VAL A 66 11.76 3.55 -6.98
C VAL A 66 12.87 2.74 -7.63
N LYS A 67 12.50 1.92 -8.62
CA LYS A 67 13.47 1.20 -9.45
C LYS A 67 13.99 2.15 -10.54
N VAL A 68 15.30 2.37 -10.55
CA VAL A 68 15.97 3.28 -11.51
C VAL A 68 16.84 2.52 -12.52
N GLY A 69 16.91 1.20 -12.41
CA GLY A 69 17.66 0.32 -13.29
C GLY A 69 17.46 -1.16 -12.93
N ALA A 70 18.08 -2.07 -13.67
CA ALA A 70 18.03 -3.50 -13.35
C ALA A 70 18.67 -3.76 -11.97
N GLY A 71 17.84 -4.14 -10.99
CA GLY A 71 18.27 -4.34 -9.60
C GLY A 71 18.65 -3.07 -8.84
N VAL A 72 18.58 -1.88 -9.46
CA VAL A 72 18.96 -0.62 -8.82
C VAL A 72 17.72 0.08 -8.29
N PHE A 73 17.72 0.33 -6.98
CA PHE A 73 16.64 1.00 -6.26
C PHE A 73 17.16 2.23 -5.53
N ARG A 74 16.30 3.26 -5.43
CA ARG A 74 16.57 4.48 -4.69
C ARG A 74 15.37 4.87 -3.83
N PRO A 75 15.57 5.60 -2.73
CA PRO A 75 14.48 6.29 -2.06
C PRO A 75 13.74 7.21 -3.03
N GLY A 76 12.41 7.29 -2.90
CA GLY A 76 11.61 8.19 -3.72
C GLY A 76 11.83 9.66 -3.35
N SER A 77 11.60 10.00 -2.07
CA SER A 77 11.63 11.41 -1.61
C SER A 77 12.61 11.67 -0.48
N LEU A 78 13.00 10.65 0.29
CA LEU A 78 13.90 10.83 1.43
C LEU A 78 15.35 10.96 0.98
N LEU A 79 16.06 11.96 1.51
CA LEU A 79 17.50 12.17 1.31
C LEU A 79 18.33 11.20 2.17
N THR A 80 18.28 9.92 1.84
CA THR A 80 18.99 8.87 2.59
C THR A 80 19.42 7.71 1.70
N SER A 81 19.97 6.64 2.28
CA SER A 81 20.33 5.44 1.55
C SER A 81 19.13 4.51 1.34
N TYR A 82 19.15 3.74 0.24
CA TYR A 82 18.18 2.66 0.03
C TYR A 82 18.18 1.64 1.18
N GLY A 83 19.36 1.33 1.73
CA GLY A 83 19.49 0.43 2.87
C GLY A 83 18.72 0.91 4.10
N LEU A 84 18.79 2.21 4.42
CA LEU A 84 18.04 2.77 5.55
C LEU A 84 16.53 2.73 5.30
N VAL A 85 16.06 3.08 4.09
CA VAL A 85 14.64 2.98 3.73
C VAL A 85 14.14 1.54 3.83
N LYS A 86 14.95 0.58 3.41
CA LYS A 86 14.62 -0.85 3.53
C LYS A 86 14.50 -1.28 5.00
N ALA A 87 15.40 -0.81 5.87
CA ALA A 87 15.32 -1.05 7.31
C ALA A 87 14.04 -0.44 7.91
N MET A 88 13.71 0.81 7.57
CA MET A 88 12.46 1.47 7.99
C MET A 88 11.22 0.67 7.58
N ARG A 89 11.22 0.08 6.38
CA ARG A 89 10.10 -0.76 5.89
C ARG A 89 9.96 -2.09 6.62
N SER A 90 11.01 -2.59 7.26
CA SER A 90 11.00 -3.88 7.96
C SER A 90 10.52 -3.78 9.42
N THR A 91 10.33 -2.57 9.93
CA THR A 91 9.98 -2.31 11.34
C THR A 91 8.53 -1.86 11.53
N VAL A 92 7.73 -1.85 10.45
CA VAL A 92 6.31 -1.44 10.44
C VAL A 92 5.41 -2.65 10.42
#